data_AF-A0A330L232-F1
#
_entry.id   AF-A0A330L232-F1
#
_cell.length_a   1.000
_cell.length_b   1.000
_cell.length_c   1.000
_cell.angle_alpha   90.00
_cell.angle_beta   90.00
_cell.angle_gamma   90.00
#
_symmetry.space_group_name_H-M   'P 1'
#
loop_
_entity.id
_entity.type
_entity.pdbx_description
1 polymer ?
#
loop_
_entity_poly.entity_id
_entity_poly.type
_entity_poly.pdbx_seq_one_letter_code
_entity_poly.pdbx_strand_id
1 'polypeptide(L)'
;MAQVIRSGAFLQQCWSVHPLCLTVKRIADDRTVVLLCSSCRSAHHLQCDTVIAQASASQSQSEAPTPPVTGDPEGLTQLASCIAGHRPALSLREMDVFEDRVLIRCADCRCHYALAVSQFEMRQK
;
A
#
# COMPACT_ATOMS: atom_id res chain seq x y z
N MET A 1 24.02 10.77 6.35
CA MET A 1 22.95 11.67 5.85
C MET A 1 22.05 10.81 4.99
N ALA A 2 20.79 10.59 5.38
CA ALA A 2 19.91 9.74 4.57
C ALA A 2 19.52 10.51 3.30
N GLN A 3 19.78 9.93 2.12
CA GLN A 3 19.33 10.50 0.86
C GLN A 3 17.85 10.15 0.69
N VAL A 4 17.02 11.17 0.47
CA VAL A 4 15.60 11.02 0.17
C VAL A 4 15.42 11.30 -1.32
N ILE A 5 15.01 10.28 -2.06
CA ILE A 5 14.77 10.37 -3.50
C ILE A 5 13.28 10.33 -3.75
N ARG A 6 12.72 11.39 -4.33
CA ARG A 6 11.29 11.54 -4.60
C ARG A 6 10.96 11.06 -6.02
N SER A 7 10.84 9.75 -6.19
CA SER A 7 10.52 9.15 -7.49
C SER A 7 9.92 7.76 -7.32
N GLY A 8 8.81 7.50 -8.03
CA GLY A 8 8.18 6.18 -8.11
C GLY A 8 9.01 5.14 -8.85
N ALA A 9 9.96 5.57 -9.69
CA ALA A 9 10.81 4.68 -10.49
C ALA A 9 11.63 3.70 -9.63
N PHE A 10 12.05 4.12 -8.43
CA PHE A 10 12.79 3.24 -7.52
C PHE A 10 11.92 2.13 -6.93
N LEU A 11 10.66 2.45 -6.59
CA LEU A 11 9.73 1.41 -6.18
C LEU A 11 9.39 0.50 -7.36
N GLN A 12 9.21 1.05 -8.56
CA GLN A 12 9.01 0.29 -9.80
C GLN A 12 10.13 -0.70 -10.06
N GLN A 13 11.37 -0.24 -10.06
CA GLN A 13 12.54 -1.11 -10.23
C GLN A 13 12.60 -2.17 -9.13
N CYS A 14 12.32 -1.80 -7.87
CA CYS A 14 12.31 -2.75 -6.77
C CYS A 14 11.24 -3.82 -6.94
N TRP A 15 10.02 -3.45 -7.36
CA TRP A 15 8.92 -4.39 -7.57
C TRP A 15 9.14 -5.27 -8.79
N SER A 16 9.66 -4.73 -9.89
CA SER A 16 9.99 -5.52 -11.09
C SER A 16 11.04 -6.61 -10.81
N VAL A 17 11.99 -6.35 -9.90
CA VAL A 17 13.02 -7.33 -9.52
C VAL A 17 12.59 -8.23 -8.36
N HIS A 18 11.82 -7.69 -7.40
CA HIS A 18 11.44 -8.37 -6.16
C HIS A 18 9.93 -8.30 -5.86
N PRO A 19 9.06 -8.82 -6.74
CA PRO A 19 7.61 -8.61 -6.65
C PRO A 19 6.97 -9.23 -5.39
N LEU A 20 7.63 -10.24 -4.80
CA LEU A 20 7.13 -10.95 -3.61
C LEU A 20 7.81 -10.52 -2.30
N CYS A 21 8.79 -9.61 -2.35
CA CYS A 21 9.59 -9.23 -1.18
C CYS A 21 9.13 -7.91 -0.55
N LEU A 22 8.19 -7.20 -1.19
CA LEU A 22 7.67 -5.91 -0.72
C LEU A 22 6.51 -6.11 0.25
N THR A 23 6.73 -5.75 1.50
CA THR A 23 5.77 -5.91 2.60
C THR A 23 5.49 -4.57 3.28
N VAL A 24 4.31 -4.46 3.90
CA VAL A 24 3.95 -3.25 4.64
C VAL A 24 4.61 -3.26 6.02
N LYS A 25 5.36 -2.22 6.34
CA LYS A 25 6.04 -2.08 7.63
C LYS A 25 5.18 -1.35 8.66
N ARG A 26 4.57 -0.24 8.25
CA ARG A 26 3.69 0.61 9.07
C ARG A 26 2.96 1.63 8.19
N ILE A 27 1.94 2.26 8.75
CA ILE A 27 1.38 3.53 8.29
C ILE A 27 1.73 4.61 9.31
N ALA A 28 2.08 5.80 8.85
CA ALA A 28 2.34 6.97 9.69
C ALA A 28 1.13 7.91 9.70
N ASP A 29 1.08 8.81 10.67
CA ASP A 29 -0.07 9.70 10.92
C ASP A 29 -0.37 10.65 9.76
N ASP A 30 0.63 10.94 8.92
CA ASP A 30 0.55 11.76 7.71
C ASP A 30 0.04 10.99 6.47
N ARG A 31 -0.62 9.85 6.68
CA ARG A 31 -1.07 8.92 5.62
C ARG A 31 0.07 8.32 4.80
N THR A 32 1.29 8.32 5.33
CA THR A 32 2.43 7.68 4.66
C THR A 32 2.46 6.19 4.96
N VAL A 33 2.26 5.37 3.93
CA VAL A 33 2.47 3.92 3.98
C VAL A 33 3.94 3.61 3.72
N VAL A 34 4.58 2.89 4.65
CA VAL A 34 5.99 2.50 4.51
C VAL A 34 6.07 1.03 4.08
N LEU A 35 6.63 0.80 2.91
CA LEU A 35 6.98 -0.52 2.40
C LEU A 35 8.46 -0.84 2.68
N LEU A 36 8.74 -2.11 2.93
CA LEU A 36 10.09 -2.63 3.07
C LEU A 36 10.28 -3.80 2.12
N CYS A 37 11.35 -3.76 1.34
CA CYS A 37 11.79 -4.92 0.57
C CYS A 37 12.74 -5.78 1.41
N SER A 38 12.40 -7.04 1.64
CA SER A 38 13.27 -7.96 2.38
C SER A 38 14.54 -8.35 1.61
N SER A 39 14.55 -8.23 0.28
CA SER A 39 15.70 -8.58 -0.58
C SER A 39 16.75 -7.46 -0.62
N CYS A 40 16.41 -6.28 -1.14
CA CYS A 40 17.35 -5.16 -1.25
C CYS A 40 17.38 -4.23 -0.03
N ARG A 41 16.56 -4.50 0.99
CA ARG A 41 16.50 -3.76 2.26
C ARG A 41 16.17 -2.27 2.11
N SER A 42 15.61 -1.86 0.97
CA SER A 42 15.13 -0.51 0.73
C SER A 42 13.80 -0.26 1.45
N ALA A 43 13.66 0.96 1.97
CA ALA A 43 12.41 1.46 2.50
C ALA A 43 11.79 2.45 1.50
N HIS A 44 10.56 2.17 1.10
CA HIS A 44 9.77 3.02 0.21
C HIS A 44 8.63 3.63 1.00
N HIS A 45 8.45 4.94 0.89
CA HIS A 45 7.46 5.72 1.58
C HIS A 45 6.46 6.21 0.52
N LEU A 46 5.19 5.93 0.74
CA LEU A 46 4.10 6.27 -0.16
C LEU A 46 3.15 7.19 0.59
N GLN A 47 3.14 8.47 0.22
CA GLN A 47 2.14 9.38 0.72
C GLN A 47 0.84 9.12 -0.03
N CYS A 48 -0.22 8.77 0.69
CA CYS A 48 -1.49 8.38 0.09
C CYS A 48 -2.52 9.50 0.19
N ASP A 49 -3.15 9.84 -0.93
CA ASP A 49 -4.31 10.74 -0.95
C ASP A 49 -5.56 9.99 -0.50
N THR A 50 -5.79 8.82 -1.09
CA THR A 50 -6.96 7.99 -0.81
C THR A 50 -6.58 6.52 -0.59
N VAL A 51 -7.34 5.86 0.27
CA VAL A 51 -7.22 4.43 0.58
C VAL A 51 -8.61 3.82 0.46
N ILE A 52 -8.79 2.93 -0.51
CA ILE A 52 -10.05 2.22 -0.71
C ILE A 52 -9.84 0.78 -0.28
N ALA A 53 -10.52 0.40 0.80
CA ALA A 53 -10.53 -0.98 1.26
C ALA A 53 -11.64 -1.76 0.54
N GLN A 54 -11.27 -2.91 -0.02
CA GLN A 54 -12.15 -3.82 -0.72
C GLN A 54 -12.03 -5.20 -0.10
N ALA A 55 -13.14 -5.73 0.41
CA ALA A 55 -13.19 -7.13 0.80
C ALA A 55 -13.03 -8.02 -0.45
N SER A 56 -12.32 -9.14 -0.35
CA SER A 56 -12.30 -10.12 -1.44
C SER A 56 -13.73 -10.56 -1.76
N ALA A 57 -14.06 -10.78 -3.04
CA ALA A 57 -15.39 -11.13 -3.55
C ALA A 57 -16.09 -12.32 -2.85
N SER A 58 -15.36 -13.12 -2.06
CA SER A 58 -15.93 -14.15 -1.18
C SER A 58 -16.66 -13.61 0.07
N GLN A 59 -16.57 -12.32 0.38
CA GLN A 59 -17.32 -11.65 1.46
C GLN A 59 -18.45 -10.77 0.93
N SER A 60 -18.55 -10.58 -0.40
CA SER A 60 -19.52 -9.72 -1.06
C SER A 60 -20.79 -10.50 -1.42
N GLN A 61 -21.48 -11.03 -0.41
CA GLN A 61 -22.89 -11.40 -0.57
C GLN A 61 -23.72 -10.56 0.40
N SER A 62 -23.72 -9.24 0.20
CA SER A 62 -24.88 -8.36 0.36
C SER A 62 -24.49 -6.93 0.00
N GLU A 63 -25.44 -6.29 -0.69
CA GLU A 63 -25.55 -4.86 -1.01
C GLU A 63 -24.88 -4.35 -2.29
N ALA A 64 -25.72 -3.59 -3.01
CA ALA A 64 -25.60 -3.10 -4.37
C ALA A 64 -24.39 -2.18 -4.59
N PRO A 65 -23.93 -2.00 -5.85
CA PRO A 65 -22.76 -1.16 -6.14
C PRO A 65 -23.06 0.30 -5.78
N THR A 66 -22.57 0.74 -4.62
CA THR A 66 -22.48 2.16 -4.30
C THR A 66 -21.30 2.73 -5.10
N PRO A 67 -21.45 3.88 -5.77
CA PRO A 67 -20.31 4.51 -6.46
C PRO A 67 -19.18 4.80 -5.46
N PRO A 68 -17.91 4.81 -5.89
CA PRO A 68 -16.77 5.04 -5.01
C PRO A 68 -16.90 6.41 -4.35
N VAL A 69 -17.28 6.41 -3.08
CA VAL A 69 -17.29 7.59 -2.22
C VAL A 69 -15.85 8.04 -2.00
N THR A 70 -15.68 9.33 -2.19
CA THR A 70 -14.44 10.09 -2.13
C THR A 70 -13.66 9.81 -0.84
N GLY A 71 -12.45 9.27 -0.97
CA GLY A 71 -11.39 9.37 0.05
C GLY A 71 -11.82 9.12 1.50
N ASP A 72 -12.50 8.01 1.75
CA ASP A 72 -13.10 7.75 3.04
C ASP A 72 -12.03 7.54 4.14
N PRO A 73 -12.07 8.26 5.28
CA PRO A 73 -11.18 8.00 6.42
C PRO A 73 -11.31 6.56 6.95
N GLU A 74 -12.42 5.89 6.63
CA GLU A 74 -12.68 4.51 6.98
C GLU A 74 -11.68 3.53 6.33
N GLY A 75 -11.32 3.73 5.06
CA GLY A 75 -10.37 2.85 4.37
C GLY A 75 -8.97 2.91 4.98
N LEU A 76 -8.52 4.10 5.38
CA LEU A 76 -7.24 4.29 6.05
C LEU A 76 -7.25 3.67 7.47
N THR A 77 -8.36 3.81 8.18
CA THR A 77 -8.57 3.19 9.51
C THR A 77 -8.56 1.67 9.42
N GLN A 78 -9.21 1.11 8.40
CA GLN A 78 -9.24 -0.33 8.15
C GLN A 78 -7.86 -0.86 7.77
N LEU A 79 -7.11 -0.13 6.93
CA LEU A 79 -5.72 -0.47 6.61
C LEU A 79 -4.83 -0.42 7.86
N ALA A 80 -4.94 0.63 8.68
CA ALA A 80 -4.18 0.76 9.93
C ALA A 80 -4.46 -0.40 10.90
N SER A 81 -5.73 -0.77 11.06
CA SER A 81 -6.16 -1.93 11.86
C SER A 81 -5.60 -3.23 11.31
N CYS A 82 -5.61 -3.40 9.98
CA CYS A 82 -5.05 -4.56 9.31
C CYS A 82 -3.52 -4.63 9.46
N ILE A 83 -2.83 -3.50 9.44
CA ILE A 83 -1.39 -3.42 9.73
C ILE A 83 -1.12 -3.83 11.17
N ALA A 84 -1.94 -3.40 12.14
CA ALA A 84 -1.77 -3.75 13.54
C ALA A 84 -1.94 -5.26 13.80
N GLY A 85 -2.92 -5.91 13.16
CA GLY A 85 -3.21 -7.34 13.35
C GLY A 85 -2.46 -8.29 12.42
N HIS A 86 -2.24 -7.91 11.16
CA HIS A 86 -1.82 -8.81 10.08
C HIS A 86 -0.60 -8.31 9.30
N ARG A 87 0.27 -7.50 9.91
CA ARG A 87 1.47 -6.96 9.26
C ARG A 87 2.25 -7.96 8.38
N PRO A 88 2.61 -9.18 8.86
CA PRO A 88 3.41 -10.11 8.05
C PRO A 88 2.65 -10.65 6.83
N ALA A 89 1.30 -10.57 6.83
CA ALA A 89 0.45 -11.02 5.75
C ALA A 89 0.16 -9.92 4.70
N LEU A 90 0.59 -8.67 4.95
CA LEU A 90 0.40 -7.53 4.05
C LEU A 90 1.56 -7.41 3.04
N SER A 91 1.22 -7.52 1.76
CA SER A 91 2.17 -7.52 0.65
C SER A 91 1.69 -6.63 -0.50
N LEU A 92 2.64 -6.02 -1.20
CA LEU A 92 2.36 -5.33 -2.46
C LEU A 92 1.99 -6.36 -3.53
N ARG A 93 0.90 -6.12 -4.27
CA ARG A 93 0.45 -7.01 -5.35
C ARG A 93 0.56 -6.38 -6.71
N GLU A 94 0.10 -5.16 -6.83
CA GLU A 94 0.13 -4.44 -8.09
C GLU A 94 0.60 -3.02 -7.82
N MET A 95 1.22 -2.44 -8.84
CA MET A 95 1.63 -1.06 -8.82
C MET A 95 1.65 -0.52 -10.24
N ASP A 96 1.15 0.69 -10.36
CA ASP A 96 1.22 1.49 -11.56
C ASP A 96 1.74 2.89 -11.19
N VAL A 97 2.94 3.23 -11.67
CA VAL A 97 3.55 4.54 -11.41
C VAL A 97 3.02 5.61 -12.36
N PHE A 98 2.40 5.24 -13.48
CA PHE A 98 1.78 6.19 -14.40
C PHE A 98 0.42 6.65 -13.90
N GLU A 99 -0.32 5.75 -13.24
CA GLU A 99 -1.61 6.07 -12.60
C GLU A 99 -1.47 6.43 -11.11
N ASP A 100 -0.25 6.43 -10.58
CA ASP A 100 0.05 6.64 -9.16
C ASP A 100 -0.77 5.71 -8.23
N ARG A 101 -0.90 4.45 -8.61
CA ARG A 101 -1.73 3.44 -7.94
C ARG A 101 -0.91 2.29 -7.38
N VAL A 102 -1.27 1.87 -6.18
CA VAL A 102 -0.63 0.77 -5.46
C VAL A 102 -1.70 -0.12 -4.85
N LEU A 103 -1.64 -1.43 -5.09
CA LEU A 103 -2.56 -2.41 -4.52
C LEU A 103 -1.86 -3.26 -3.46
N ILE A 104 -2.33 -3.17 -2.23
CA ILE A 104 -1.86 -3.99 -1.12
C ILE A 104 -2.89 -5.08 -0.85
N ARG A 105 -2.42 -6.30 -0.62
CA ARG A 105 -3.27 -7.42 -0.22
C ARG A 105 -2.84 -7.97 1.12
N CYS A 106 -3.80 -8.24 1.99
CA CYS A 106 -3.61 -9.04 3.18
C CYS A 106 -3.94 -10.51 2.90
N ALA A 107 -3.03 -11.44 3.22
CA ALA A 107 -3.31 -12.86 3.07
C ALA A 107 -4.27 -13.42 4.15
N ASP A 108 -4.29 -12.81 5.34
CA ASP A 108 -5.09 -13.29 6.49
C ASP A 108 -6.55 -12.88 6.37
N CYS A 109 -6.84 -11.57 6.36
CA CYS A 109 -8.21 -11.08 6.23
C CYS A 109 -8.73 -11.06 4.78
N ARG A 110 -7.84 -11.32 3.81
CA ARG A 110 -8.14 -11.30 2.36
C ARG A 110 -8.68 -9.96 1.85
N CYS A 111 -8.48 -8.86 2.58
CA CYS A 111 -8.79 -7.52 2.07
C CYS A 111 -7.74 -7.07 1.05
N HIS A 112 -8.20 -6.32 0.06
CA HIS A 112 -7.39 -5.55 -0.87
C HIS A 112 -7.52 -4.07 -0.52
N TYR A 113 -6.42 -3.33 -0.63
CA TYR A 113 -6.37 -1.90 -0.37
C TYR A 113 -5.78 -1.23 -1.59
N ALA A 114 -6.62 -0.52 -2.34
CA ALA A 114 -6.18 0.32 -3.45
C ALA A 114 -5.80 1.69 -2.90
N LEU A 115 -4.55 2.08 -3.13
CA LEU A 115 -4.00 3.35 -2.69
C LEU A 115 -3.79 4.25 -3.91
N ALA A 116 -4.32 5.47 -3.85
CA ALA A 116 -3.87 6.55 -4.73
C ALA A 116 -2.72 7.28 -4.02
N VAL A 117 -1.56 7.35 -4.67
CA VAL A 117 -0.32 7.85 -4.09
C VAL A 117 -0.05 9.26 -4.62
N SER A 118 0.08 10.26 -3.77
CA SER A 118 0.49 11.61 -4.21
C SER A 118 2.01 11.77 -4.31
N GLN A 119 2.76 10.99 -3.53
CA GLN A 119 4.22 11.07 -3.54
C GLN A 119 4.88 9.74 -3.21
N PHE A 120 5.86 9.39 -4.03
CA PHE A 120 6.77 8.27 -3.81
C PHE A 120 8.11 8.78 -3.30
N GLU A 121 8.57 8.28 -2.15
CA GLU A 121 9.94 8.51 -1.67
C GLU A 121 10.68 7.19 -1.42
N MET A 122 11.94 7.13 -1.79
CA MET A 122 12.87 6.10 -1.32
C MET A 122 13.86 6.74 -0.36
N ARG A 123 14.09 6.11 0.80
CA ARG A 123 15.10 6.57 1.75
C ARG A 123 16.25 5.58 1.79
N GLN A 124 17.43 6.04 1.39
CA GLN A 124 18.67 5.28 1.47
C GLN A 124 19.51 5.81 2.64
N LYS A 125 20.00 4.90 3.49
CA LYS A 125 20.94 5.23 4.57
C LYS A 125 22.36 5.22 4.05
#